data_AF-A0A2R6FNX8-F1
#
_entry.id   AF-A0A2R6FNX8-F1
#
_cell.length_a   1.000
_cell.length_b   1.000
_cell.length_c   1.000
_cell.angle_alpha   90.00
_cell.angle_beta   90.00
_cell.angle_gamma   90.00
#
_symmetry.space_group_name_H-M   'P 1'
#
loop_
_entity.id
_entity.type
_entity.pdbx_description
1 polymer ?
#
loop_
_entity_poly.entity_id
_entity_poly.type
_entity_poly.pdbx_seq_one_letter_code
_entity_poly.pdbx_strand_id
1 'polypeptide(L)' 'DRTPVNGLESDTEYEFFVTAVDAAGNESDESNRITVRTTGHPGRGDGSGKGADEEEARQDRREARNNRRAGGRQR' A
#
# COMPACT_ATOMS: atom_id res chain seq x y z
N ASP A 1 -4.25 3.77 29.09
CA ASP A 1 -2.94 4.42 28.92
C ASP A 1 -2.30 3.87 27.65
N ARG A 2 -1.65 4.69 26.82
CA ARG A 2 -0.97 4.26 25.59
C ARG A 2 0.41 4.90 25.57
N THR A 3 1.45 4.09 25.68
CA THR A 3 2.84 4.55 25.62
C THR A 3 3.38 4.33 24.21
N PRO A 4 3.66 5.40 23.44
CA PRO A 4 4.25 5.25 22.12
C PRO A 4 5.72 4.79 22.23
N VAL A 5 6.12 3.84 21.38
CA VAL A 5 7.51 3.42 21.21
C VAL A 5 8.08 4.18 20.01
N ASN A 6 9.14 4.96 20.24
CA ASN A 6 9.78 5.78 19.21
C ASN A 6 11.15 5.20 18.82
N GLY A 7 11.68 5.60 17.67
CA GLY A 7 13.03 5.20 17.21
C GLY A 7 13.11 3.78 16.67
N LEU A 8 12.01 3.24 16.15
CA LEU A 8 11.99 1.94 15.46
C LEU A 8 12.41 2.12 13.99
N GLU A 9 13.15 1.16 13.47
CA GLU A 9 13.53 1.10 12.05
C GLU A 9 12.30 0.79 11.19
N SER A 10 12.26 1.30 9.96
CA SER A 10 11.18 1.04 8.99
C SER A 10 11.24 -0.40 8.45
N ASP A 11 10.10 -0.95 8.03
CA ASP A 11 9.97 -2.33 7.50
C ASP A 11 10.62 -3.41 8.38
N THR A 12 10.70 -3.18 9.69
CA THR A 12 11.37 -4.05 10.65
C THR A 12 10.36 -4.71 11.57
N GLU A 13 10.52 -6.01 11.79
CA GLU A 13 9.68 -6.80 12.68
C GLU A 13 10.17 -6.71 14.13
N TYR A 14 9.24 -6.46 15.04
CA TYR A 14 9.48 -6.37 16.49
C TYR A 14 8.49 -7.25 17.24
N GLU A 15 8.95 -7.82 18.35
CA GLU A 15 8.12 -8.56 19.29
C GLU A 15 7.98 -7.78 20.59
N PHE A 16 6.74 -7.60 21.06
CA PHE A 16 6.44 -6.87 22.28
C PHE A 16 5.75 -7.77 23.30
N PHE A 17 6.11 -7.58 24.56
CA PHE A 17 5.43 -8.11 25.75
C PHE A 17 5.52 -7.07 26.87
N VAL A 18 4.72 -7.24 27.91
CA VAL A 18 4.75 -6.37 29.11
C VAL A 18 4.90 -7.21 30.36
N THR A 19 5.67 -6.70 31.32
CA THR A 19 5.73 -7.18 32.71
C THR A 19 5.24 -6.07 33.64
N ALA A 20 4.78 -6.45 34.83
CA ALA A 20 4.36 -5.50 35.86
C ALA A 20 5.29 -5.63 37.06
N VAL A 21 5.62 -4.48 37.68
CA VAL A 21 6.39 -4.43 38.92
C VAL A 21 5.50 -3.85 40.02
N ASP A 22 5.41 -4.54 41.16
CA ASP A 22 4.64 -4.07 42.32
C ASP A 22 5.40 -3.00 43.14
N ALA A 23 4.74 -2.45 44.16
CA ALA A 23 5.36 -1.43 45.03
C ALA A 23 6.52 -1.97 45.90
N ALA A 24 6.65 -3.29 46.04
CA ALA A 24 7.74 -3.95 46.73
C ALA A 24 8.90 -4.32 45.78
N GLY A 25 8.74 -4.12 44.47
CA GLY A 25 9.74 -4.41 43.45
C GLY A 25 9.69 -5.82 42.88
N ASN A 26 8.62 -6.60 43.10
CA ASN A 26 8.49 -7.92 42.48
C ASN A 26 7.96 -7.78 41.05
N GLU A 27 8.61 -8.47 40.11
CA GLU A 27 8.21 -8.51 38.70
C GLU A 27 7.28 -9.71 38.42
N SER A 28 6.26 -9.50 37.59
CA SER A 28 5.35 -10.56 37.12
C SER A 28 5.94 -11.38 35.98
N ASP A 29 5.31 -12.51 35.65
CA ASP A 29 5.56 -13.19 34.39
C ASP A 29 5.24 -12.29 33.17
N GLU A 30 5.85 -12.61 32.03
CA GLU A 30 5.61 -11.92 30.75
C GLU A 30 4.17 -12.12 30.26
N SER A 31 3.59 -11.07 29.67
CA SER A 31 2.33 -11.19 28.94
C SER A 31 2.46 -12.04 27.66
N ASN A 32 1.33 -12.28 26.97
CA ASN A 32 1.37 -12.77 25.59
C ASN A 32 2.23 -11.86 24.71
N ARG A 33 3.02 -12.48 23.82
CA ARG A 33 3.86 -11.80 22.83
C ARG A 33 3.04 -11.39 21.62
N ILE A 34 3.30 -10.19 21.11
CA ILE A 34 2.73 -9.68 19.86
C ILE A 34 3.84 -9.34 18.88
N THR A 35 3.71 -9.82 17.65
CA THR A 35 4.64 -9.51 16.56
C THR A 35 4.06 -8.39 15.71
N VAL A 36 4.82 -7.30 15.55
CA VAL A 36 4.41 -6.11 14.80
C VAL A 36 5.53 -5.73 13.85
N ARG A 37 5.21 -5.55 12.57
CA ARG A 37 6.12 -4.97 11.59
C ARG A 37 5.85 -3.49 11.42
N THR A 38 6.87 -2.66 11.52
CA THR A 38 6.76 -1.23 11.25
C THR A 38 6.45 -1.00 9.78
N THR A 39 5.71 0.07 9.49
CA THR A 39 5.48 0.48 8.11
C THR A 39 6.77 0.98 7.51
N GLY A 40 7.07 0.57 6.28
CA GLY A 40 8.11 1.16 5.47
C GLY A 40 8.00 2.68 5.43
N HIS A 41 9.16 3.35 5.30
CA HIS A 41 9.15 4.77 5.00
C HIS A 41 8.38 4.94 3.68
N PRO A 42 7.46 5.93 3.55
CA PRO A 42 6.89 6.24 2.26
C PRO A 42 8.02 6.79 1.38
N GLY A 43 8.77 5.89 0.74
CA GLY A 43 9.65 6.21 -0.35
C GLY A 43 8.80 6.87 -1.41
N ARG A 44 9.26 8.01 -1.94
CA ARG A 44 8.68 8.65 -3.13
C ARG A 44 8.34 7.58 -4.16
N GLY A 45 7.05 7.36 -4.39
CA GLY A 45 6.55 6.57 -5.51
C GLY A 45 6.76 5.07 -5.39
N ASP A 46 6.02 4.42 -4.49
CA ASP A 46 5.27 3.26 -4.97
C ASP A 46 4.33 3.79 -6.05
N GLY A 47 4.78 3.68 -7.31
CA GLY A 47 3.93 3.90 -8.46
C GLY A 47 2.90 2.79 -8.47
N SER A 48 1.85 3.00 -7.68
CA SER A 48 0.70 2.12 -7.58
C SER A 48 0.20 1.86 -8.99
N GLY A 49 0.40 0.63 -9.45
CA GLY A 49 -0.35 0.14 -10.59
C GLY A 49 -1.83 0.24 -10.24
N LYS A 50 -2.56 1.11 -10.93
CA LYS A 50 -3.71 0.74 -11.79
C LYS A 50 -4.62 1.95 -12.08
N GLY A 51 -4.88 2.10 -13.37
CA GLY A 51 -5.91 2.90 -14.02
C GLY A 51 -5.67 2.75 -15.53
N ALA A 52 -5.79 1.55 -16.11
CA ALA A 52 -7.06 0.98 -16.55
C ALA A 52 -7.91 1.91 -17.45
N ASP A 53 -7.31 2.86 -18.18
CA ASP A 53 -8.06 3.72 -19.14
C ASP A 53 -7.37 3.84 -20.52
N GLU A 54 -6.56 2.86 -20.94
CA GLU A 54 -5.97 2.81 -22.29
C GLU A 54 -6.76 1.92 -23.29
N GLU A 55 -8.00 1.59 -22.96
CA GLU A 55 -8.89 0.79 -23.82
C GLU A 55 -9.96 1.62 -24.56
N GLU A 56 -10.09 2.94 -24.34
CA GLU A 56 -10.95 3.79 -25.19
C GLU A 56 -10.24 4.33 -26.44
N ALA A 57 -8.92 4.51 -26.43
CA ALA A 57 -8.18 4.99 -27.61
C ALA A 57 -8.06 3.93 -28.74
N ARG A 58 -8.50 2.69 -28.48
CA ARG A 58 -8.48 1.59 -29.46
C ARG A 58 -9.73 1.52 -30.32
N GLN A 59 -10.87 2.05 -29.85
CA GLN A 59 -12.13 2.03 -30.60
C GLN A 59 -12.18 3.17 -31.62
N ASP A 60 -11.70 4.36 -31.26
CA ASP A 60 -11.66 5.54 -32.13
C ASP A 60 -10.76 5.33 -33.37
N ARG A 61 -9.63 4.63 -33.21
CA ARG A 61 -8.74 4.29 -34.34
C ARG A 61 -9.34 3.24 -35.28
N ARG A 62 -10.34 2.46 -34.85
CA ARG A 62 -11.03 1.47 -35.69
C ARG A 62 -12.16 2.11 -36.51
N GLU A 63 -12.83 3.13 -35.99
CA GLU A 63 -13.87 3.87 -36.73
C GLU A 63 -13.32 4.72 -37.88
N ALA A 64 -12.10 5.27 -37.72
CA ALA A 64 -11.44 6.04 -38.77
C ALA A 64 -11.13 5.23 -40.05
N ARG A 65 -11.07 3.89 -39.99
CA ARG A 65 -10.85 3.03 -41.18
C ARG A 65 -12.13 2.71 -41.93
N ASN A 66 -13.27 2.58 -41.25
CA ASN A 66 -14.52 2.21 -41.92
C ASN A 66 -15.15 3.39 -42.68
N ASN A 67 -15.03 4.62 -42.17
CA ASN A 67 -15.65 5.76 -42.83
C ASN A 67 -14.90 6.24 -44.09
N ARG A 68 -13.64 5.82 -44.28
CA ARG A 68 -12.86 6.13 -45.49
C ARG A 68 -13.20 5.23 -46.69
N ARG A 69 -13.94 4.13 -46.47
CA ARG A 69 -14.35 3.21 -47.55
C ARG A 69 -15.77 3.46 -48.08
N ALA A 70 -16.56 4.31 -47.43
CA ALA A 70 -17.97 4.51 -47.77
C ALA A 70 -18.34 5.95 -48.24
N GLY A 71 -17.41 6.91 -48.20
CA GLY A 71 -17.71 8.31 -48.53
C GLY A 71 -16.72 8.93 -49.52
N GLY A 72 -16.95 8.74 -50.82
CA GLY A 72 -16.18 9.40 -51.88
C GLY A 72 -16.74 9.10 -53.27
N ARG A 73 -17.79 9.83 -53.64
CA ARG A 73 -18.46 9.83 -54.95
C ARG A 73 -17.61 10.59 -56.01
N GLN A 74 -18.01 10.45 -57.28
CA GLN A 74 -17.54 11.12 -58.51
C GLN A 74 -16.19 10.61 -59.05
N ARG A 75 -16.10 10.00 -60.25
CA ARG A 75 -16.75 10.27 -61.54
C ARG A 75 -17.17 8.99 -62.27
#